data_AF-A0A3D1PRH5-F1
#
_entry.id   AF-A0A3D1PRH5-F1
#
_cell.length_a   1.000
_cell.length_b   1.000
_cell.length_c   1.000
_cell.angle_alpha   90.00
_cell.angle_beta   90.00
_cell.angle_gamma   90.00
#
_symmetry.space_group_name_H-M   'P 1'
#
loop_
_entity.id
_entity.type
_entity.pdbx_description
1 polymer ?
#
loop_
_entity_poly.entity_id
_entity_poly.type
_entity_poly.pdbx_seq_one_letter_code
_entity_poly.pdbx_strand_id
1 'polypeptide(L)'
;MSELKLAISNIAWDKADDEAVYAAMQQNGFTGLEIAPTRIFPEYPYENLTGAALFGGYLLNRWGFHVPSMQSIWYGQTGNIFDP
;
A
#
# COMPACT_ATOMS: atom_id res chain seq x y z
N MET A 1 -16.53 -8.41 -21.01
CA MET A 1 -16.93 -7.68 -19.79
C MET A 1 -15.65 -7.22 -19.12
N SER A 2 -15.52 -5.97 -18.72
CA SER A 2 -14.37 -5.53 -17.91
C SER A 2 -14.50 -6.10 -16.51
N GLU A 3 -13.52 -6.86 -16.07
CA GLU A 3 -13.44 -7.40 -14.72
C GLU A 3 -13.17 -6.26 -13.71
N LEU A 4 -13.90 -6.25 -12.59
CA LEU A 4 -13.69 -5.29 -11.50
C LEU A 4 -12.39 -5.64 -10.76
N LYS A 5 -11.47 -4.69 -10.65
CA LYS A 5 -10.22 -4.85 -9.90
C LYS A 5 -10.36 -4.21 -8.53
N LEU A 6 -10.40 -5.03 -7.49
CA LEU A 6 -10.54 -4.58 -6.11
C LEU A 6 -9.17 -4.39 -5.44
N ALA A 7 -9.10 -3.36 -4.60
CA ALA A 7 -7.94 -3.05 -3.78
C ALA A 7 -8.35 -2.67 -2.36
N ILE A 8 -7.46 -2.88 -1.38
CA ILE A 8 -7.63 -2.41 0.00
C ILE A 8 -6.45 -1.51 0.35
N SER A 9 -6.70 -0.44 1.12
CA SER A 9 -5.64 0.41 1.64
C SER A 9 -4.96 -0.20 2.86
N ASN A 10 -3.63 -0.23 2.83
CA ASN A 10 -2.81 -0.83 3.87
C ASN A 10 -2.83 -0.09 5.20
N ILE A 11 -3.43 1.10 5.30
CA ILE A 11 -3.66 1.77 6.59
C ILE A 11 -4.87 1.22 7.35
N ALA A 12 -5.66 0.30 6.75
CA ALA A 12 -6.83 -0.27 7.39
C ALA A 12 -6.51 -1.34 8.46
N TRP A 13 -5.24 -1.73 8.62
CA TRP A 13 -4.78 -2.69 9.62
C TRP A 13 -3.32 -2.43 10.04
N ASP A 14 -2.93 -3.01 11.18
CA ASP A 14 -1.59 -2.91 11.73
C ASP A 14 -0.55 -3.66 10.88
N LYS A 15 0.67 -3.13 10.81
CA LYS A 15 1.76 -3.73 10.00
C LYS A 15 2.06 -5.20 10.37
N ALA A 16 1.84 -5.58 11.63
CA ALA A 16 2.03 -6.95 12.10
C ALA A 16 1.10 -7.96 11.40
N ASP A 17 -0.04 -7.51 10.88
CA ASP A 17 -1.06 -8.36 10.26
C ASP A 17 -0.95 -8.43 8.74
N ASP A 18 0.09 -7.82 8.13
CA ASP A 18 0.25 -7.73 6.67
C ASP A 18 0.09 -9.08 5.96
N GLU A 19 0.82 -10.12 6.38
CA GLU A 19 0.73 -11.42 5.71
C GLU A 19 -0.64 -12.09 5.87
N ALA A 20 -1.28 -11.93 7.04
CA ALA A 20 -2.60 -12.50 7.29
C ALA A 20 -3.67 -11.82 6.42
N VAL A 21 -3.63 -10.50 6.34
CA VAL A 21 -4.55 -9.73 5.50
C VAL A 21 -4.29 -9.96 4.02
N TYR A 22 -3.02 -10.01 3.58
CA TYR A 22 -2.68 -10.32 2.19
C TYR A 22 -3.16 -11.73 1.78
N ALA A 23 -3.02 -12.72 2.65
CA ALA A 23 -3.55 -14.05 2.41
C ALA A 23 -5.08 -14.03 2.25
N ALA A 24 -5.80 -13.33 3.13
CA ALA A 24 -7.26 -13.18 3.03
C ALA A 24 -7.68 -12.42 1.76
N MET A 25 -6.98 -11.34 1.40
CA MET A 25 -7.20 -10.58 0.17
C MET A 25 -7.07 -11.46 -1.07
N GLN A 26 -6.01 -12.26 -1.15
CA GLN A 26 -5.77 -13.17 -2.27
C GLN A 26 -6.87 -14.24 -2.37
N GLN A 27 -7.28 -14.83 -1.24
CA GLN A 27 -8.38 -15.79 -1.19
C GLN A 27 -9.72 -15.21 -1.64
N ASN A 28 -9.92 -13.89 -1.47
CA ASN A 28 -11.12 -13.17 -1.88
C ASN A 28 -11.01 -12.50 -3.27
N GLY A 29 -9.95 -12.78 -4.03
CA GLY A 29 -9.79 -12.31 -5.41
C GLY A 29 -9.38 -10.84 -5.55
N PHE A 30 -8.86 -10.22 -4.50
CA PHE A 30 -8.27 -8.88 -4.61
C PHE A 30 -6.96 -8.94 -5.39
N THR A 31 -6.70 -7.91 -6.19
CA THR A 31 -5.49 -7.82 -7.03
C THR A 31 -4.73 -6.51 -6.82
N GLY A 32 -5.23 -5.62 -5.96
CA GLY A 32 -4.58 -4.34 -5.64
C GLY A 32 -4.33 -4.17 -4.16
N LEU A 33 -3.20 -3.54 -3.84
CA LEU A 33 -2.91 -2.98 -2.53
C LEU A 33 -2.66 -1.48 -2.69
N GLU A 34 -3.51 -0.66 -2.10
CA GLU A 34 -3.25 0.77 -1.98
C GLU A 34 -2.27 0.99 -0.81
N ILE A 35 -1.22 1.78 -1.04
CA ILE A 35 -0.12 1.92 -0.07
C ILE A 35 -0.03 3.34 0.51
N ALA A 36 0.21 3.43 1.81
CA ALA A 36 0.78 4.62 2.43
C ALA A 36 2.32 4.52 2.43
N PRO A 37 3.04 5.43 1.74
CA PRO A 37 4.50 5.32 1.61
C PRO A 37 5.25 5.30 2.94
N THR A 38 4.84 6.12 3.92
CA THR A 38 5.44 6.18 5.26
C THR A 38 5.23 4.90 6.09
N ARG A 39 4.19 4.11 5.80
CA ARG A 39 3.97 2.80 6.44
C ARG A 39 4.99 1.76 5.97
N ILE A 40 5.43 1.87 4.72
CA ILE A 40 6.40 0.97 4.10
C ILE A 40 7.83 1.41 4.41
N PHE A 41 8.13 2.69 4.15
CA PHE A 41 9.42 3.33 4.37
C PHE A 41 9.23 4.52 5.32
N PRO A 42 9.46 4.35 6.64
CA PRO A 42 9.20 5.42 7.62
C PRO A 42 10.03 6.68 7.39
N GLU A 43 11.25 6.54 6.90
CA GLU A 43 12.17 7.64 6.61
C GLU A 43 12.31 7.83 5.10
N TYR A 44 12.15 9.09 4.66
CA TYR A 44 12.30 9.52 3.27
C TYR A 44 11.65 8.58 2.23
N PRO A 45 10.35 8.25 2.35
CA PRO A 45 9.68 7.22 1.55
C PRO A 45 9.73 7.41 0.03
N TYR A 46 10.03 8.62 -0.44
CA TYR A 46 10.11 8.96 -1.86
C TYR A 46 11.53 8.91 -2.43
N GLU A 47 12.54 8.78 -1.57
CA GLU A 47 13.96 8.79 -1.99
C GLU A 47 14.49 7.37 -2.21
N ASN A 48 13.84 6.35 -1.63
CA ASN A 48 14.27 4.96 -1.73
C ASN A 48 13.66 4.22 -2.93
N LEU A 49 14.06 4.61 -4.15
CA LEU A 49 13.53 4.02 -5.38
C LEU A 49 13.84 2.52 -5.52
N THR A 50 15.03 2.09 -5.10
CA THR A 50 15.42 0.67 -5.12
C THR A 50 14.57 -0.15 -4.17
N GLY A 51 14.37 0.33 -2.94
CA GLY A 51 13.47 -0.30 -1.97
C GLY A 51 12.04 -0.39 -2.49
N ALA A 52 11.53 0.69 -3.09
CA ALA A 52 10.19 0.72 -3.68
C ALA A 52 10.03 -0.33 -4.80
N ALA A 53 11.03 -0.46 -5.68
CA ALA A 53 11.02 -1.47 -6.75
C ALA A 53 11.04 -2.90 -6.18
N LEU A 54 11.87 -3.15 -5.16
CA LEU A 54 11.92 -4.45 -4.48
C LEU A 54 10.60 -4.78 -3.78
N PHE A 55 9.98 -3.79 -3.12
CA PHE A 55 8.69 -3.96 -2.45
C PHE A 55 7.55 -4.23 -3.46
N GLY A 56 7.51 -3.49 -4.58
CA GLY A 56 6.56 -3.75 -5.66
C GLY A 56 6.75 -5.15 -6.26
N GLY A 57 8.01 -5.56 -6.46
CA GLY A 57 8.34 -6.92 -6.90
C GLY A 57 7.91 -7.99 -5.89
N TYR A 58 8.09 -7.75 -4.59
CA TYR A 58 7.61 -8.64 -3.54
C TYR A 58 6.09 -8.81 -3.57
N LEU A 59 5.33 -7.70 -3.66
CA LEU A 59 3.87 -7.73 -3.73
C LEU A 59 3.37 -8.51 -4.94
N LEU A 60 3.93 -8.23 -6.12
CA LEU A 60 3.50 -8.88 -7.35
C LEU A 60 3.87 -10.37 -7.34
N ASN A 61 5.12 -10.72 -7.01
CA ASN A 61 5.59 -12.09 -7.14
C ASN A 61 5.06 -13.03 -6.05
N ARG A 62 4.87 -12.52 -4.82
CA ARG A 62 4.39 -13.36 -3.71
C ARG A 62 2.87 -13.38 -3.61
N TRP A 63 2.21 -12.25 -3.84
CA TRP A 63 0.78 -12.10 -3.55
C TRP A 63 -0.08 -11.89 -4.79
N GLY A 64 0.54 -11.54 -5.94
CA GLY A 64 -0.20 -11.18 -7.15
C GLY A 64 -0.81 -9.78 -7.07
N PHE A 65 -0.34 -8.93 -6.14
CA PHE A 65 -0.89 -7.59 -5.96
C PHE A 65 -0.14 -6.55 -6.78
N HIS A 66 -0.91 -5.69 -7.44
CA HIS A 66 -0.44 -4.43 -8.00
C HIS A 66 -0.61 -3.30 -7.00
N VAL A 67 0.09 -2.18 -7.22
CA VAL A 67 -0.12 -0.94 -6.46
C VAL A 67 -0.92 0.03 -7.35
N PRO A 68 -2.27 0.06 -7.27
CA PRO A 68 -3.08 0.92 -8.13
C PRO A 68 -3.08 2.39 -7.70
N SER A 69 -2.74 2.66 -6.44
CA SER A 69 -2.79 3.99 -5.83
C SER A 69 -1.86 4.09 -4.62
N MET A 70 -1.54 5.33 -4.26
CA MET A 70 -0.77 5.65 -3.05
C MET A 70 -1.46 6.75 -2.26
N GLN A 71 -1.54 6.58 -0.94
CA GLN A 71 -2.08 7.58 -0.01
C GLN A 71 -0.94 8.34 0.67
N SER A 72 -0.87 9.63 0.39
CA SER A 72 0.21 10.49 0.89
C SER A 72 -0.29 11.85 1.39
N ILE A 73 -1.51 11.84 1.92
CA ILE A 73 -2.17 13.06 2.40
C ILE A 73 -1.26 13.73 3.42
N TRP A 74 -0.91 15.00 3.15
CA TRP A 74 -0.12 15.86 4.03
C TRP A 74 1.34 15.44 4.27
N TYR A 75 1.92 14.57 3.44
CA TYR A 75 3.34 14.24 3.54
C TYR A 75 4.22 15.50 3.36
N GLY A 76 5.17 15.71 4.28
CA GLY A 76 6.09 16.84 4.25
C GLY A 76 5.47 18.20 4.63
N GLN A 77 4.18 18.22 5.01
CA GLN A 77 3.50 19.42 5.44
C GLN A 77 3.40 19.46 6.97
N THR A 78 3.52 20.67 7.53
CA THR A 78 3.27 20.93 8.96
C THR A 78 1.88 21.54 9.11
N GLY A 79 1.19 21.22 10.22
CA GLY A 79 -0.18 21.66 10.47
C GLY A 79 -1.20 20.52 10.41
N ASN A 80 -2.49 20.86 10.46
CA ASN A 80 -3.59 19.92 10.51
C ASN A 80 -4.57 20.21 9.37
N ILE A 81 -4.75 19.25 8.45
CA ILE A 81 -5.67 19.37 7.31
C ILE A 81 -7.15 19.43 7.75
N PHE A 82 -7.43 19.06 9.00
CA PHE A 82 -8.75 19.09 9.60
C PHE A 82 -8.98 20.28 10.54
N ASP A 83 -7.97 21.12 10.77
CA ASP A 83 -8.20 22.41 11.42
C ASP A 83 -8.74 23.40 10.36
N PRO A 84 -9.92 24.02 10.59
CA PRO A 84 -10.57 24.91 9.64
C PRO A 84 -9.86 26.28 9.46
#